data_AF-A0A1F5JE36-F1
#
_entry.id   AF-A0A1F5JE36-F1
#
_cell.length_a   1.000
_cell.length_b   1.000
_cell.length_c   1.000
_cell.angle_alpha   90.00
_cell.angle_beta   90.00
_cell.angle_gamma   90.00
#
_symmetry.space_group_name_H-M   'P 1'
#
loop_
_entity.id
_entity.type
_entity.pdbx_description
1 polymer ?
#
loop_
_entity_poly.entity_id
_entity_poly.type
_entity_poly.pdbx_seq_one_letter_code
_entity_poly.pdbx_strand_id
1 'polypeptide(L)'
;MHKKIPKILRSILLFWGIYLLFEAAIYLFDIRLIDTRAVWQFSAITYAQYIDRILGSIFLFLSIIILEIQKDLKKYKKIIVLSSFWAFFHGMFLVYLSVSQNYVKIYENIPSLYVWFPLYTQYVSLEGLFLIIYSILVYLWVKK
;
A
#
# COMPACT_ATOMS: atom_id res chain seq x y z
N MET A 1 11.80 2.87 27.04
CA MET A 1 11.15 2.73 25.70
C MET A 1 12.03 2.09 24.61
N HIS A 2 13.34 1.94 24.77
CA HIS A 2 14.28 1.63 23.67
C HIS A 2 14.20 0.22 23.08
N LYS A 3 13.95 -0.81 23.91
CA LYS A 3 13.72 -2.19 23.43
C LYS A 3 12.41 -2.35 22.63
N LYS A 4 11.55 -1.32 22.59
CA LYS A 4 10.22 -1.39 21.95
C LYS A 4 10.24 -1.03 20.47
N ILE A 5 11.17 -0.20 19.96
CA ILE A 5 11.14 0.24 18.54
C ILE A 5 11.27 -0.94 17.57
N PRO A 6 12.23 -1.86 17.70
CA PRO A 6 12.30 -3.02 16.81
C PRO A 6 11.03 -3.86 16.85
N LYS A 7 10.41 -4.01 18.04
CA LYS A 7 9.14 -4.72 18.18
C LYS A 7 8.00 -4.00 17.44
N ILE A 8 7.92 -2.67 17.52
CA ILE A 8 6.93 -1.87 16.79
C ILE A 8 7.14 -1.97 15.28
N LEU A 9 8.38 -1.82 14.80
CA LEU A 9 8.72 -1.98 13.37
C LEU A 9 8.34 -3.38 12.86
N ARG A 10 8.60 -4.42 13.66
CA ARG A 10 8.17 -5.79 13.34
C ARG A 10 6.66 -5.92 13.25
N SER A 11 5.91 -5.27 14.14
CA SER A 11 4.44 -5.28 14.08
C SER A 11 3.91 -4.53 12.86
N ILE A 12 4.50 -3.39 12.50
CA ILE A 12 4.14 -2.62 11.30
C ILE A 12 4.39 -3.45 10.04
N LEU A 13 5.58 -4.04 9.90
CA LEU A 13 5.92 -4.87 8.74
C LEU A 13 5.04 -6.12 8.68
N LEU A 14 4.71 -6.73 9.82
CA LEU A 14 3.78 -7.86 9.85
C LEU A 14 2.39 -7.46 9.34
N PHE A 15 1.86 -6.34 9.85
CA PHE A 15 0.58 -5.81 9.41
C PHE A 15 0.58 -5.52 7.91
N TRP A 16 1.61 -4.86 7.39
CA TRP A 16 1.74 -4.60 5.96
C TRP A 16 1.86 -5.87 5.13
N GLY A 17 2.65 -6.85 5.58
CA GLY A 17 2.77 -8.14 4.90
C GLY A 17 1.41 -8.84 4.78
N ILE A 18 0.64 -8.87 5.87
CA ILE A 18 -0.72 -9.44 5.89
C ILE A 18 -1.67 -8.63 5.00
N TYR A 19 -1.64 -7.30 5.07
CA TYR A 19 -2.45 -6.43 4.22
C TYR A 19 -2.20 -6.68 2.73
N LEU A 20 -0.93 -6.76 2.30
CA LEU A 20 -0.57 -7.06 0.92
C LEU A 20 -0.99 -8.48 0.50
N LEU A 21 -1.04 -9.43 1.44
CA LEU A 21 -1.55 -10.77 1.16
C LEU A 21 -3.05 -10.73 0.83
N PHE A 22 -3.82 -9.94 1.60
CA PHE A 22 -5.25 -9.73 1.32
C PHE A 22 -5.46 -8.99 0.00
N GLU A 23 -4.70 -7.93 -0.27
CA GLU A 23 -4.74 -7.24 -1.57
C GLU A 23 -4.43 -8.22 -2.70
N ALA A 24 -3.35 -9.01 -2.60
CA ALA A 24 -3.03 -10.02 -3.60
C ALA A 24 -4.20 -10.99 -3.85
N ALA A 25 -4.89 -11.43 -2.79
CA ALA A 25 -6.07 -12.29 -2.92
C ALA A 25 -7.27 -11.57 -3.58
N ILE A 26 -7.40 -10.26 -3.43
CA ILE A 26 -8.45 -9.47 -4.09
C ILE A 26 -8.21 -9.38 -5.62
N TYR A 27 -6.94 -9.28 -6.03
CA TYR A 27 -6.51 -9.18 -7.44
C TYR A 27 -6.41 -10.53 -8.16
N LEU A 28 -5.77 -11.53 -7.54
CA LEU A 28 -6.05 -12.93 -7.87
C LEU A 28 -7.54 -13.18 -7.54
N PHE A 29 -8.21 -14.27 -7.80
CA PHE A 29 -9.67 -14.41 -7.51
C PHE A 29 -10.66 -13.37 -8.13
N ASP A 30 -10.21 -12.29 -8.77
CA ASP A 30 -11.01 -11.30 -9.50
C ASP A 30 -12.14 -10.64 -8.68
N ILE A 31 -11.93 -10.41 -7.38
CA ILE A 31 -12.97 -9.88 -6.48
C ILE A 31 -13.40 -8.47 -6.93
N ARG A 32 -12.46 -7.64 -7.37
CA ARG A 32 -12.72 -6.25 -7.81
C ARG A 32 -13.57 -6.14 -9.06
N LEU A 33 -13.56 -7.18 -9.89
CA LEU A 33 -14.23 -7.17 -11.18
C LEU A 33 -15.66 -7.69 -11.11
N ILE A 34 -16.11 -8.23 -9.97
CA ILE A 34 -17.43 -8.86 -9.80
C ILE A 34 -18.55 -7.96 -10.34
N ASP A 35 -18.59 -6.70 -9.91
CA ASP A 35 -19.66 -5.76 -10.28
C ASP A 35 -19.55 -5.25 -11.72
N THR A 36 -18.35 -5.32 -12.32
CA THR A 36 -18.11 -4.85 -13.69
C THR A 36 -18.52 -5.86 -14.76
N ARG A 37 -18.66 -7.16 -14.40
CA ARG A 37 -18.94 -8.25 -15.35
C ARG A 37 -20.27 -8.09 -16.09
N ALA A 38 -21.25 -7.44 -15.48
CA ALA A 38 -22.57 -7.23 -16.07
C ALA A 38 -22.63 -6.04 -17.04
N VAL A 39 -21.65 -5.14 -16.98
CA VAL A 39 -21.69 -3.85 -17.69
C VAL A 39 -20.59 -3.75 -18.76
N TRP A 40 -19.43 -4.34 -18.49
CA TRP A 40 -18.27 -4.21 -19.37
C TRP A 40 -18.30 -5.23 -20.51
N GLN A 41 -17.71 -4.86 -21.66
CA GLN A 41 -17.49 -5.79 -22.75
C GLN A 41 -16.50 -6.88 -22.35
N PHE A 42 -16.69 -8.10 -22.89
CA PHE A 42 -15.86 -9.26 -22.57
C PHE A 42 -14.35 -9.02 -22.79
N SER A 43 -13.97 -8.29 -23.84
CA SER A 43 -12.59 -7.91 -24.13
C SER A 43 -11.97 -7.06 -23.02
N ALA A 44 -12.71 -6.08 -22.48
CA ALA A 44 -12.26 -5.23 -21.39
C ALA A 44 -12.10 -6.02 -20.08
N ILE A 45 -13.04 -6.92 -19.78
CA ILE A 45 -12.96 -7.82 -18.62
C ILE A 45 -11.72 -8.72 -18.73
N THR A 46 -11.50 -9.34 -19.89
CA THR A 46 -10.36 -10.23 -20.13
C THR A 46 -9.03 -9.50 -19.95
N TYR A 47 -8.92 -8.28 -20.50
CA TYR A 47 -7.75 -7.44 -20.32
C TYR A 47 -7.53 -7.07 -18.84
N ALA A 48 -8.59 -6.63 -18.15
CA ALA A 48 -8.52 -6.28 -16.72
C ALA A 48 -8.10 -7.47 -15.85
N GLN A 49 -8.65 -8.67 -16.10
CA GLN A 49 -8.25 -9.89 -15.39
C GLN A 49 -6.75 -10.19 -15.57
N TYR A 50 -6.23 -10.07 -16.80
CA TYR A 50 -4.81 -10.28 -17.05
C TYR A 50 -3.94 -9.32 -16.23
N ILE A 51 -4.28 -8.03 -16.22
CA ILE A 51 -3.58 -7.02 -15.42
C ILE A 51 -3.71 -7.31 -13.92
N ASP A 52 -4.89 -7.67 -13.44
CA ASP A 52 -5.12 -8.02 -12.04
C ASP A 52 -4.28 -9.23 -11.62
N ARG A 53 -4.10 -10.25 -12.46
CA ARG A 53 -3.20 -11.38 -12.13
C ARG A 53 -1.74 -10.98 -12.02
N ILE A 54 -1.28 -10.05 -12.86
CA ILE A 54 0.08 -9.49 -12.75
C ILE A 54 0.22 -8.74 -11.42
N LEU A 55 -0.71 -7.82 -11.14
CA LEU A 55 -0.67 -7.01 -9.92
C LEU A 55 -0.77 -7.87 -8.66
N GLY A 56 -1.69 -8.83 -8.62
CA GLY A 56 -1.85 -9.78 -7.52
C GLY A 56 -0.58 -10.60 -7.28
N SER A 57 0.10 -11.04 -8.34
CA SER A 57 1.38 -11.75 -8.23
C SER A 57 2.49 -10.86 -7.64
N ILE A 58 2.54 -9.58 -8.04
CA ILE A 58 3.48 -8.60 -7.48
C ILE A 58 3.19 -8.37 -6.00
N PHE A 59 1.94 -8.18 -5.60
CA PHE A 59 1.56 -7.98 -4.20
C PHE A 59 1.88 -9.20 -3.33
N LEU A 60 1.64 -10.40 -3.85
CA LEU A 60 2.00 -11.64 -3.15
C LEU A 60 3.52 -11.73 -2.93
N PHE A 61 4.32 -11.43 -3.97
CA PHE A 61 5.77 -11.43 -3.86
C PHE A 61 6.27 -10.39 -2.84
N LEU A 62 5.73 -9.18 -2.87
CA LEU A 62 6.05 -8.12 -1.90
C LEU A 62 5.65 -8.52 -0.48
N SER A 63 4.49 -9.14 -0.29
CA SER A 63 4.04 -9.67 1.00
C SER A 63 5.05 -10.66 1.58
N ILE A 64 5.51 -11.63 0.78
CA ILE A 64 6.51 -12.62 1.19
C ILE A 64 7.82 -11.94 1.60
N ILE A 65 8.31 -10.97 0.81
CA ILE A 65 9.53 -10.21 1.13
C ILE A 65 9.36 -9.48 2.46
N ILE A 66 8.25 -8.77 2.67
CA ILE A 66 8.03 -7.99 3.89
C ILE A 66 7.94 -8.90 5.11
N LEU A 67 7.22 -10.02 5.00
CA LEU A 67 7.10 -11.02 6.07
C LEU A 67 8.46 -11.66 6.40
N GLU A 68 9.34 -11.84 5.42
CA GLU A 68 10.70 -12.32 5.65
C GLU A 68 11.59 -11.25 6.30
N ILE A 69 11.52 -9.99 5.84
CA ILE A 69 12.24 -8.86 6.43
C ILE A 69 11.87 -8.67 7.90
N GLN A 70 10.59 -8.85 8.22
CA GLN A 70 10.04 -8.69 9.56
C GLN A 70 10.71 -9.61 10.60
N LYS A 71 11.12 -10.83 10.21
CA LYS A 71 11.74 -11.80 11.13
C LYS A 71 13.09 -11.32 11.64
N ASP A 72 13.91 -10.72 10.76
CA ASP A 72 15.26 -10.25 11.09
C ASP A 72 15.58 -8.88 10.50
N LEU A 73 15.15 -7.83 11.22
CA LEU A 73 15.42 -6.44 10.84
C LEU A 73 16.93 -6.12 10.70
N LYS A 74 17.81 -6.79 11.46
CA LYS A 74 19.25 -6.50 11.42
C LYS A 74 19.85 -6.98 10.10
N LYS A 75 19.53 -8.21 9.69
CA LYS A 75 19.94 -8.79 8.41
C LYS A 75 19.55 -7.90 7.23
N TYR A 76 18.34 -7.34 7.26
CA TYR A 76 17.79 -6.55 6.15
C TYR A 76 17.86 -5.03 6.38
N LYS A 77 18.74 -4.54 7.26
CA LYS A 77 18.85 -3.12 7.63
C LYS A 77 18.92 -2.18 6.43
N LYS A 78 19.73 -2.49 5.42
CA LYS A 78 19.90 -1.65 4.22
C LYS A 78 18.58 -1.47 3.45
N ILE A 79 17.82 -2.55 3.29
CA ILE A 79 16.53 -2.53 2.58
C ILE A 79 15.51 -1.70 3.36
N ILE A 80 15.44 -1.89 4.68
CA ILE A 80 14.54 -1.14 5.57
C ILE A 80 14.85 0.37 5.52
N VAL A 81 16.13 0.73 5.50
CA VAL A 81 16.56 2.13 5.38
C VAL A 81 16.17 2.71 4.03
N LEU A 82 16.46 2.02 2.92
CA LEU A 82 16.08 2.49 1.59
C LEU A 82 14.56 2.64 1.45
N SER A 83 13.79 1.67 1.95
CA SER A 83 12.33 1.74 1.92
C SER A 83 11.79 2.87 2.80
N SER A 84 12.47 3.22 3.89
CA SER A 84 12.08 4.37 4.73
C SER A 84 12.27 5.71 4.03
N PHE A 85 13.31 5.88 3.19
CA PHE A 85 13.48 7.09 2.40
C PHE A 85 12.34 7.25 1.38
N TRP A 86 12.03 6.15 0.67
CA TRP A 86 10.91 6.13 -0.26
C TRP A 86 9.58 6.38 0.44
N ALA A 87 9.31 5.69 1.55
CA ALA A 87 8.10 5.85 2.33
C ALA A 87 7.93 7.28 2.84
N PHE A 88 9.00 7.95 3.26
CA PHE A 88 8.93 9.35 3.68
C PHE A 88 8.50 10.25 2.53
N PHE A 89 9.18 10.15 1.37
CA PHE A 89 8.85 10.95 0.19
C PHE A 89 7.42 10.68 -0.28
N HIS A 90 7.06 9.40 -0.43
CA HIS A 90 5.74 9.00 -0.86
C HIS A 90 4.66 9.43 0.13
N GLY A 91 4.89 9.27 1.43
CA GLY A 91 3.95 9.69 2.47
C GLY A 91 3.71 11.20 2.49
N MET A 92 4.77 12.01 2.35
CA MET A 92 4.65 13.46 2.20
C MET A 92 3.87 13.84 0.94
N PHE A 93 4.11 13.14 -0.17
CA PHE A 93 3.38 13.34 -1.41
C PHE A 93 1.89 13.02 -1.26
N LEU A 94 1.53 11.89 -0.63
CA LEU A 94 0.13 11.52 -0.39
C LEU A 94 -0.59 12.54 0.51
N VAL A 95 0.06 13.00 1.58
CA VAL A 95 -0.49 14.04 2.48
C VAL A 95 -0.64 15.38 1.74
N TYR A 96 0.34 15.76 0.92
CA TYR A 96 0.25 16.98 0.11
C TYR A 96 -0.94 16.90 -0.85
N LEU A 97 -1.09 15.79 -1.56
CA LEU A 97 -2.20 15.61 -2.48
C LEU A 97 -3.54 15.58 -1.74
N SER A 98 -3.64 14.92 -0.59
CA SER A 98 -4.90 14.85 0.16
C SER A 98 -5.38 16.20 0.70
N VAL A 99 -4.45 17.13 0.96
CA VAL A 99 -4.79 18.50 1.39
C VAL A 99 -5.06 19.43 0.21
N SER A 100 -4.32 19.29 -0.89
CA SER A 100 -4.41 20.19 -2.05
C SER A 100 -5.49 19.80 -3.07
N GLN A 101 -5.93 18.54 -3.08
CA GLN A 101 -6.84 17.98 -4.07
C GLN A 101 -8.11 17.46 -3.42
N ASN A 102 -9.26 17.80 -4.00
CA ASN A 102 -10.51 17.10 -3.67
C ASN A 102 -10.66 15.92 -4.65
N TYR A 103 -10.12 14.77 -4.28
CA TYR A 103 -10.10 13.57 -5.12
C TYR A 103 -11.48 13.15 -5.62
N VAL A 104 -12.51 13.32 -4.81
CA VAL A 104 -13.90 13.05 -5.22
C VAL A 104 -14.23 13.93 -6.42
N LYS A 105 -14.04 15.25 -6.32
CA LYS A 105 -14.34 16.19 -7.42
C LYS A 105 -13.49 16.01 -8.67
N ILE A 106 -12.24 15.56 -8.53
CA ILE A 106 -11.32 15.40 -9.68
C ILE A 106 -11.70 14.18 -10.51
N TYR A 107 -12.09 13.10 -9.83
CA TYR A 107 -12.38 11.83 -10.48
C TYR A 107 -13.87 11.58 -10.73
N GLU A 108 -14.76 12.42 -10.19
CA GLU A 108 -16.20 12.35 -10.42
C GLU A 108 -16.57 12.34 -11.91
N ASN A 109 -15.79 13.03 -12.74
CA ASN A 109 -16.04 13.16 -14.18
C ASN A 109 -15.25 12.17 -15.06
N ILE A 110 -14.42 11.30 -14.47
CA ILE A 110 -13.63 10.32 -15.22
C ILE A 110 -14.05 8.92 -14.76
N PRO A 111 -14.96 8.24 -15.48
CA PRO A 111 -15.52 6.96 -15.05
C PRO A 111 -14.46 5.89 -14.77
N SER A 112 -13.37 5.89 -15.53
CA SER A 112 -12.25 4.96 -15.36
C SER A 112 -11.39 5.23 -14.12
N LEU A 113 -11.50 6.42 -13.52
CA LEU A 113 -10.81 6.82 -12.29
C LEU A 113 -11.78 7.07 -11.15
N TYR A 114 -13.07 6.80 -11.35
CA TYR A 114 -14.12 7.14 -10.40
C TYR A 114 -13.86 6.49 -9.05
N VAL A 115 -13.71 7.33 -8.04
CA VAL A 115 -13.48 6.90 -6.67
C VAL A 115 -14.83 6.80 -5.98
N TRP A 116 -15.34 5.59 -5.83
CA TRP A 116 -16.63 5.35 -5.17
C TRP A 116 -16.58 5.53 -3.64
N PHE A 117 -15.38 5.50 -3.04
CA PHE A 117 -15.22 5.59 -1.59
C PHE A 117 -15.23 7.07 -1.13
N PRO A 118 -16.29 7.54 -0.44
CA PRO A 118 -16.44 8.96 -0.08
C PRO A 118 -15.41 9.44 0.94
N LEU A 119 -14.73 8.52 1.63
CA LEU A 119 -13.66 8.80 2.58
C LEU A 119 -12.26 8.56 1.98
N TYR A 120 -12.13 8.51 0.66
CA TYR A 120 -10.87 8.22 -0.01
C TYR A 120 -9.77 9.25 0.29
N THR A 121 -10.11 10.53 0.36
CA THR A 121 -9.15 11.57 0.74
C THR A 121 -8.60 11.35 2.15
N GLN A 122 -9.45 10.96 3.10
CA GLN A 122 -9.04 10.63 4.47
C GLN A 122 -8.19 9.35 4.50
N TYR A 123 -8.57 8.34 3.72
CA TYR A 123 -7.78 7.12 3.55
C TYR A 123 -6.37 7.42 3.04
N VAL A 124 -6.24 8.20 1.96
CA VAL A 124 -4.94 8.61 1.40
C VAL A 124 -4.12 9.40 2.41
N SER A 125 -4.76 10.29 3.18
CA SER A 125 -4.11 11.02 4.27
C SER A 125 -3.53 10.08 5.33
N LEU A 126 -4.33 9.09 5.76
CA LEU A 126 -3.94 8.12 6.78
C LEU A 126 -2.80 7.21 6.30
N GLU A 127 -2.86 6.76 5.05
CA GLU A 127 -1.77 6.02 4.42
C GLU A 127 -0.48 6.84 4.40
N GLY A 128 -0.56 8.10 3.98
CA GLY A 128 0.58 9.02 3.99
C GLY A 128 1.19 9.22 5.37
N LEU A 129 0.35 9.45 6.40
CA LEU A 129 0.79 9.55 7.79
C LEU A 129 1.45 8.27 8.29
N PHE A 130 0.91 7.10 7.94
CA PHE A 130 1.46 5.82 8.34
C PHE A 130 2.87 5.60 7.77
N LEU A 131 3.09 5.96 6.49
CA LEU A 131 4.40 5.91 5.84
C LEU A 131 5.42 6.85 6.50
N ILE A 132 5.00 8.06 6.88
CA ILE A 132 5.84 9.02 7.61
C ILE A 132 6.21 8.47 8.99
N ILE A 133 5.26 7.92 9.74
CA ILE A 133 5.50 7.31 11.06
C ILE A 133 6.49 6.15 10.92
N TYR A 134 6.31 5.26 9.94
CA TYR A 134 7.26 4.18 9.66
C TYR A 134 8.68 4.74 9.43
N SER A 135 8.80 5.78 8.62
CA SER A 135 10.09 6.39 8.29
C SER A 135 10.79 7.00 9.50
N ILE A 136 10.03 7.69 10.36
CA ILE A 136 10.52 8.23 11.63
C ILE A 136 10.99 7.08 12.54
N LEU A 137 10.23 6.00 12.64
CA LEU A 137 10.61 4.84 13.46
C LEU A 137 11.90 4.17 12.97
N VAL A 138 12.09 4.06 11.66
CA VAL A 138 13.34 3.55 11.08
C VAL A 138 14.51 4.48 11.40
N TYR A 139 14.36 5.80 11.23
CA TYR A 139 15.39 6.77 11.60
C TYR A 139 15.78 6.66 13.08
N LEU A 140 14.79 6.60 13.98
CA LEU A 140 15.01 6.42 15.42
C LEU A 140 15.61 5.07 15.79
N TRP A 141 15.44 4.04 14.95
CA TRP A 141 16.08 2.74 15.12
C TRP A 141 17.53 2.76 14.65
N VAL A 142 17.84 3.41 13.53
CA VAL A 142 19.18 3.45 12.91
C VAL A 142 20.16 4.35 13.65
N LYS A 143 19.69 5.47 14.20
CA LYS A 143 20.51 6.42 14.97
C LYS A 143 21.04 5.80 16.29
N LYS A 144 20.47 4.67 16.71
CA LYS A 144 20.84 3.95 17.93
C LYS A 144 21.82 2.83 17.62
#